data_AF-A0A814JAV6-F1
#
_entry.id   AF-A0A814JAV6-F1
#
_cell.length_a   1.000
_cell.length_b   1.000
_cell.length_c   1.000
_cell.angle_alpha   90.00
_cell.angle_beta   90.00
_cell.angle_gamma   90.00
#
_symmetry.space_group_name_H-M   'P 1'
#
loop_
_entity.id
_entity.type
_entity.pdbx_description
1 polymer ?
#
loop_
_entity_poly.entity_id
_entity_poly.type
_entity_poly.pdbx_seq_one_letter_code
_entity_poly.pdbx_strand_id
1 'polypeptide(L)'
;MEFGLPLTDNAEGIRIDPTFVECYLHKDHALMAMKDFSQAMTAFNKALEIHPNNQEAMKGYQQCTVGLSHDSEQVCKRALVDSEIQQILDDLTQPHRQKLHRQAQRQKLHRQAQRQLAQPHRQAQRQLAQLHRQAQRQRAQPRTA
;
A
#
# COMPACT_ATOMS: atom_id res chain seq x y z
N MET A 1 36.74 -14.23 -18.99
CA MET A 1 35.46 -13.56 -18.65
C MET A 1 35.32 -12.34 -19.55
N GLU A 2 34.71 -12.47 -20.73
CA GLU A 2 34.47 -11.39 -21.70
C GLU A 2 33.10 -10.71 -21.47
N PHE A 3 32.74 -10.41 -20.22
CA PHE A 3 31.40 -9.86 -19.92
C PHE A 3 31.25 -8.36 -20.25
N GLY A 4 32.33 -7.65 -20.60
CA GLY A 4 32.29 -6.22 -20.93
C GLY A 4 31.91 -5.91 -22.39
N LEU A 5 32.22 -6.81 -23.33
CA LEU A 5 31.92 -6.61 -24.75
C LEU A 5 30.41 -6.59 -25.04
N PRO A 6 29.58 -7.52 -24.50
CA PRO A 6 28.15 -7.54 -24.80
C PRO A 6 27.43 -6.27 -24.35
N LEU A 7 27.79 -5.71 -23.18
CA LEU A 7 27.18 -4.48 -22.68
C LEU A 7 27.51 -3.27 -23.55
N THR A 8 28.73 -3.24 -24.08
CA THR A 8 29.22 -2.14 -24.93
C THR A 8 28.57 -2.21 -26.31
N ASP A 9 28.48 -3.40 -26.90
CA ASP A 9 27.83 -3.63 -28.19
C ASP A 9 26.33 -3.33 -28.14
N ASN A 10 25.66 -3.74 -27.06
CA ASN A 10 24.24 -3.43 -26.85
C ASN A 10 24.01 -1.94 -26.62
N ALA A 11 24.93 -1.24 -25.96
CA ALA A 11 24.83 0.21 -25.76
C ALA A 11 25.00 0.99 -27.07
N GLU A 12 25.91 0.57 -27.95
CA GLU A 12 26.04 1.12 -29.30
C GLU A 12 24.80 0.80 -30.15
N GLY A 13 24.25 -0.41 -30.05
CA GLY A 13 22.99 -0.77 -30.72
C GLY A 13 21.83 0.15 -30.32
N ILE A 14 21.69 0.45 -29.02
CA ILE A 14 20.72 1.42 -28.50
C ILE A 14 20.98 2.85 -29.02
N ARG A 15 22.25 3.22 -29.23
CA ARG A 15 22.62 4.54 -29.75
C ARG A 15 22.28 4.68 -31.24
N ILE A 16 22.40 3.59 -32.00
CA ILE A 16 22.09 3.54 -33.43
C ILE A 16 20.58 3.48 -33.65
N ASP A 17 19.88 2.62 -32.91
CA ASP A 17 18.42 2.50 -32.93
C ASP A 17 17.86 2.38 -31.50
N PRO A 18 17.39 3.51 -30.92
CA PRO A 18 16.82 3.51 -29.57
C PRO A 18 15.42 2.88 -29.52
N THR A 19 14.83 2.50 -30.66
CA THR A 19 13.54 1.80 -30.71
C THR A 19 13.70 0.29 -30.79
N PHE A 20 14.94 -0.20 -30.93
CA PHE A 20 15.20 -1.62 -31.07
C PHE A 20 15.23 -2.33 -29.70
N VAL A 21 14.08 -2.89 -29.32
CA VAL A 21 13.86 -3.52 -28.02
C VAL A 21 14.80 -4.69 -27.74
N GLU A 22 15.24 -5.41 -28.77
CA GLU A 22 16.13 -6.56 -28.62
C GLU A 22 17.50 -6.17 -28.02
N CYS A 23 18.02 -4.98 -28.35
CA CYS A 23 19.25 -4.47 -27.73
C CYS A 23 19.09 -4.17 -26.24
N TYR A 24 17.92 -3.70 -25.81
CA TYR A 24 17.62 -3.51 -24.39
C TYR A 24 17.55 -4.88 -23.68
N LEU A 25 16.80 -5.84 -24.23
CA LEU A 25 16.70 -7.19 -23.68
C LEU A 25 18.06 -7.89 -23.53
N HIS A 26 18.91 -7.82 -24.54
CA HIS A 26 20.26 -8.39 -24.48
C HIS A 26 21.15 -7.70 -23.43
N LYS A 27 21.03 -6.37 -23.29
CA LYS A 27 21.71 -5.62 -22.23
C LYS A 27 21.23 -6.06 -20.85
N ASP A 28 19.92 -6.20 -20.67
CA ASP A 28 19.32 -6.63 -19.42
C ASP A 28 19.73 -8.05 -19.03
N HIS A 29 19.79 -8.98 -19.98
CA HIS A 29 20.28 -10.34 -19.74
C HIS A 29 21.75 -10.36 -19.30
N ALA A 30 22.60 -9.51 -19.89
CA ALA A 30 23.98 -9.36 -19.45
C ALA A 30 24.06 -8.78 -18.03
N LEU A 31 23.25 -7.77 -17.69
CA LEU A 31 23.17 -7.18 -16.35
C LEU A 31 22.62 -8.18 -15.31
N MET A 32 21.63 -8.99 -15.68
CA MET A 32 21.11 -10.09 -14.87
C MET A 32 22.18 -11.14 -14.56
N ALA A 33 23.00 -11.50 -15.56
CA ALA A 33 24.13 -12.40 -15.35
C ALA A 33 25.20 -11.80 -14.42
N MET A 34 25.35 -10.47 -14.43
CA MET A 34 26.20 -9.72 -13.50
C MET A 34 25.57 -9.49 -12.11
N LYS A 35 24.33 -9.96 -11.89
CA LYS A 35 23.53 -9.71 -10.68
C LYS A 35 23.26 -8.23 -10.39
N ASP A 36 23.39 -7.37 -11.40
CA ASP A 36 23.01 -5.96 -11.29
C ASP A 36 21.54 -5.79 -11.65
N PHE A 37 20.69 -6.25 -10.73
CA PHE A 37 19.24 -6.26 -10.91
C PHE A 37 18.64 -4.83 -11.00
N SER A 38 19.31 -3.83 -10.41
CA SER A 38 18.86 -2.43 -10.42
C SER A 38 18.97 -1.83 -11.84
N GLN A 39 20.13 -2.02 -12.48
CA GLN A 39 20.32 -1.55 -13.85
C GLN A 39 19.50 -2.37 -14.85
N ALA A 40 19.38 -3.69 -14.65
CA ALA A 40 18.54 -4.55 -15.50
C ALA A 40 17.04 -4.15 -15.43
N MET A 41 16.53 -3.78 -14.25
CA MET A 41 15.16 -3.30 -14.14
C MET A 41 14.91 -2.04 -14.97
N THR A 42 15.89 -1.13 -15.02
CA THR A 42 15.78 0.14 -15.74
C THR A 42 15.73 -0.08 -17.25
N ALA A 43 16.54 -0.99 -17.80
CA ALA A 43 16.52 -1.25 -19.24
C ALA A 43 15.34 -2.14 -19.65
N PHE A 44 14.85 -3.06 -18.79
CA PHE A 44 13.58 -3.75 -19.03
C PHE A 44 12.40 -2.78 -19.06
N ASN A 45 12.41 -1.75 -18.21
CA ASN A 45 11.36 -0.72 -18.22
C ASN A 45 11.37 0.05 -19.54
N LYS A 46 12.55 0.42 -20.06
CA LYS A 46 12.67 1.06 -21.38
C LYS A 46 12.20 0.16 -22.52
N ALA A 47 12.52 -1.14 -22.47
CA ALA A 47 11.99 -2.11 -23.42
C ALA A 47 10.46 -2.17 -23.42
N LEU A 48 9.83 -2.07 -22.24
CA LEU A 48 8.37 -2.02 -22.08
C LEU A 48 7.76 -0.66 -22.47
N GLU A 49 8.48 0.45 -22.33
CA GLU A 49 8.04 1.75 -22.83
C GLU A 49 7.92 1.75 -24.36
N ILE A 50 8.84 1.08 -25.05
CA ILE A 50 8.84 0.96 -26.51
C ILE A 50 7.85 -0.12 -26.98
N HIS A 51 7.87 -1.29 -26.35
CA HIS A 51 6.96 -2.40 -26.62
C HIS A 51 6.29 -2.91 -25.33
N PRO A 52 5.14 -2.31 -24.95
CA PRO A 52 4.43 -2.65 -23.71
C PRO A 52 3.96 -4.11 -23.64
N ASN A 53 3.80 -4.77 -24.79
CA ASN A 53 3.34 -6.15 -24.88
C ASN A 53 4.48 -7.16 -25.08
N ASN A 54 5.74 -6.75 -24.87
CA ASN A 54 6.87 -7.65 -24.98
C ASN A 54 6.90 -8.62 -23.79
N GLN A 55 6.63 -9.90 -24.03
CA GLN A 55 6.56 -10.91 -22.99
C GLN A 55 7.91 -11.20 -22.33
N GLU A 56 9.01 -11.09 -23.06
CA GLU A 56 10.35 -11.29 -22.48
C GLU A 56 10.71 -10.15 -21.54
N ALA A 57 10.47 -8.90 -21.93
CA ALA A 57 10.71 -7.75 -21.07
C ALA A 57 9.86 -7.81 -19.78
N MET A 58 8.58 -8.20 -19.89
CA MET A 58 7.70 -8.38 -18.73
C MET A 58 8.21 -9.47 -17.79
N LYS A 59 8.63 -10.62 -18.33
CA LYS A 59 9.18 -11.73 -17.53
C LYS A 59 10.49 -11.34 -16.86
N GLY A 60 11.39 -10.69 -17.60
CA GLY A 60 12.67 -10.21 -17.09
C GLY A 60 12.51 -9.16 -16.00
N TYR A 61 11.60 -8.20 -16.18
CA TYR A 61 11.25 -7.20 -15.16
C TYR A 61 10.71 -7.85 -13.87
N GLN A 62 9.81 -8.84 -13.99
CA GLN A 62 9.30 -9.59 -12.84
C GLN A 62 10.40 -10.38 -12.13
N GLN A 63 11.29 -11.04 -12.88
CA GLN A 63 12.44 -11.76 -12.33
C GLN A 63 13.40 -10.82 -11.60
N CYS A 64 13.68 -9.65 -12.15
CA CYS A 64 14.49 -8.62 -11.48
C CYS A 64 13.82 -8.15 -10.18
N THR A 65 12.50 -7.92 -10.20
CA THR A 65 11.74 -7.47 -9.03
C THR A 65 11.79 -8.52 -7.90
N VAL A 66 11.66 -9.80 -8.24
CA VAL A 66 11.76 -10.90 -7.27
C VAL A 66 13.20 -11.09 -6.79
N GLY A 67 14.19 -11.00 -7.68
CA GLY A 67 15.61 -11.06 -7.33
C GLY A 67 16.04 -9.93 -6.40
N LEU A 68 15.62 -8.69 -6.71
CA LEU A 68 15.76 -7.53 -5.84
C LEU A 68 15.00 -7.68 -4.54
N SER A 69 13.86 -8.37 -4.48
CA SER A 69 13.14 -8.58 -3.21
C SER A 69 13.92 -9.51 -2.27
N HIS A 70 14.66 -10.48 -2.84
CA HIS A 70 15.54 -11.36 -2.09
C HIS A 70 16.79 -10.63 -1.57
N ASP A 71 17.33 -9.70 -2.36
CA ASP A 71 18.45 -8.83 -1.96
C ASP A 71 17.99 -7.69 -1.02
N SER A 72 16.78 -7.17 -1.24
CA SER A 72 16.16 -6.11 -0.43
C SER A 72 15.81 -6.60 0.96
N GLU A 73 15.58 -7.89 1.20
CA GLU A 73 15.46 -8.37 2.58
C GLU A 73 16.80 -8.22 3.35
N GLN A 74 17.93 -8.35 2.66
CA GLN A 74 19.28 -8.17 3.22
C GLN A 74 19.68 -6.69 3.30
N VAL A 75 19.33 -5.89 2.28
CA VAL A 75 19.60 -4.45 2.24
C VAL A 75 18.65 -3.67 3.16
N CYS A 76 17.37 -4.04 3.25
CA CYS A 76 16.46 -3.50 4.27
C CYS A 76 16.94 -3.88 5.67
N LYS A 77 17.41 -5.12 5.91
CA LYS A 77 18.03 -5.47 7.20
C LYS A 77 19.28 -4.65 7.52
N ARG A 78 20.05 -4.23 6.51
CA ARG A 78 21.23 -3.35 6.67
C ARG A 78 20.84 -1.89 6.91
N ALA A 79 19.86 -1.37 6.15
CA ALA A 79 19.36 0.00 6.25
C ALA A 79 18.54 0.25 7.52
N LEU A 80 17.89 -0.79 8.08
CA LEU A 80 17.23 -0.75 9.38
C LEU A 80 18.20 -0.59 10.57
N VAL A 81 19.51 -0.72 10.33
CA VAL A 81 20.56 -0.50 11.35
C VAL A 81 21.08 0.94 11.33
N ASP A 82 20.88 1.70 10.24
CA ASP A 82 21.29 3.09 10.15
C ASP A 82 20.28 4.01 10.86
N SER A 83 20.61 4.42 12.08
CA SER A 83 19.82 5.33 12.93
C SER A 83 19.33 6.58 12.19
N GLU A 84 20.12 7.06 11.22
CA GLU A 84 19.87 8.31 10.51
C GLU A 84 18.72 8.20 9.49
N ILE A 85 18.60 7.04 8.80
CA ILE A 85 17.50 6.79 7.86
C ILE A 85 16.19 6.52 8.61
N GLN A 86 16.26 5.84 9.76
CA GLN A 86 15.11 5.65 10.64
C GLN A 86 14.56 6.99 11.16
N GLN A 87 15.45 7.91 11.55
CA GLN A 87 15.09 9.26 11.99
C GLN A 87 14.36 10.05 10.88
N ILE A 88 14.88 10.02 9.66
CA ILE A 88 14.28 10.71 8.50
C ILE A 88 12.92 10.11 8.14
N LEU A 89 12.79 8.78 8.17
CA LEU A 89 11.51 8.09 7.92
C LEU A 89 10.47 8.37 9.02
N ASP A 90 10.89 8.43 10.28
CA ASP A 90 9.99 8.80 11.38
C ASP A 90 9.54 10.27 11.28
N ASP A 91 10.42 11.20 10.91
CA ASP A 91 10.05 12.60 10.70
C ASP A 91 9.08 12.79 9.52
N LEU A 92 9.25 12.04 8.43
CA LEU A 92 8.34 12.07 7.28
C LEU A 92 6.96 11.45 7.58
N THR A 93 6.90 10.46 8.49
CA THR A 93 5.66 9.70 8.79
C THR A 93 4.94 10.18 10.06
N GLN A 94 5.61 10.91 10.95
CA GLN A 94 5.04 11.56 12.13
C GLN A 94 3.77 12.38 11.86
N PRO A 95 3.74 13.30 10.88
CA PRO A 95 2.55 14.12 10.64
C PRO A 95 1.36 13.28 10.17
N HIS A 96 1.60 12.18 9.45
CA HIS A 96 0.55 11.25 9.05
C HIS A 96 0.00 10.47 10.25
N ARG A 97 0.86 9.95 11.13
CA ARG A 97 0.46 9.28 12.38
C ARG A 97 -0.34 10.21 13.29
N GLN A 98 0.07 11.47 13.45
CA GLN A 98 -0.69 12.45 14.24
C GLN A 98 -2.07 12.74 13.64
N LYS A 99 -2.17 12.90 12.31
CA LYS A 99 -3.47 13.07 11.64
C LYS A 99 -4.39 11.88 11.86
N LEU A 100 -3.87 10.66 11.71
CA LEU A 100 -4.63 9.44 11.94
C LEU A 100 -5.10 9.32 13.40
N HIS A 101 -4.23 9.64 14.37
CA HIS A 101 -4.58 9.65 15.78
C HIS A 101 -5.68 10.68 16.10
N ARG A 102 -5.55 11.91 15.59
CA ARG A 102 -6.60 12.95 15.71
C ARG A 102 -7.92 12.52 15.08
N GLN A 103 -7.87 11.84 13.93
CA GLN A 103 -9.07 11.34 13.26
C GLN A 103 -9.75 10.25 14.08
N ALA A 104 -8.98 9.30 14.61
CA ALA A 104 -9.49 8.25 15.49
C ALA A 104 -10.11 8.82 16.78
N GLN A 105 -9.46 9.82 17.39
CA GLN A 105 -10.03 10.54 18.53
C GLN A 105 -11.34 11.25 18.18
N ARG A 106 -11.40 11.96 17.04
CA ARG A 106 -12.65 12.59 16.54
C ARG A 106 -13.76 11.59 16.35
N GLN A 107 -13.47 10.42 15.77
CA GLN A 107 -14.48 9.37 15.57
C GLN A 107 -14.99 8.80 16.89
N LYS A 108 -14.10 8.58 17.87
CA LYS A 108 -14.51 8.17 19.23
C LYS A 108 -15.42 9.21 19.88
N LEU A 109 -15.04 10.49 19.81
CA LEU A 109 -15.83 11.59 20.36
C LEU A 109 -17.20 11.70 19.68
N HIS A 110 -17.24 11.57 18.35
CA HIS A 110 -18.47 11.58 17.58
C HIS A 110 -19.39 10.42 17.96
N ARG A 111 -18.85 9.20 18.11
CA ARG A 111 -19.62 8.03 18.58
C ARG A 111 -20.13 8.23 20.01
N GLN A 112 -19.35 8.84 20.89
CA GLN A 112 -19.76 9.12 22.26
C GLN A 112 -20.88 10.16 22.31
N ALA A 113 -20.76 11.25 21.54
CA ALA A 113 -21.81 12.26 21.40
C ALA A 113 -23.11 11.68 20.85
N GLN A 114 -23.03 10.87 19.79
CA GLN A 114 -24.21 10.16 19.25
C GLN A 114 -24.86 9.25 20.29
N ARG A 115 -24.07 8.52 21.08
CA ARG A 115 -24.59 7.67 22.17
C ARG A 115 -25.28 8.50 23.25
N GLN A 116 -24.71 9.62 23.66
CA GLN A 116 -25.31 10.51 24.66
C GLN A 116 -26.60 11.15 24.15
N LEU A 117 -26.69 11.51 22.87
CA LEU A 117 -27.92 12.03 22.26
C LEU A 117 -29.01 10.95 22.09
N ALA A 118 -28.61 9.71 21.80
CA ALA A 118 -29.56 8.59 21.63
C ALA A 118 -30.09 8.03 22.97
N GLN A 119 -29.36 8.20 24.07
CA GLN A 119 -29.76 7.73 25.40
C GLN A 119 -31.08 8.31 25.92
N PRO A 120 -31.29 9.65 25.98
CA PRO A 120 -32.54 10.22 26.47
C PRO A 120 -33.73 9.85 25.58
N HIS A 121 -33.53 9.78 24.25
CA HIS A 121 -34.57 9.35 23.32
C HIS A 121 -35.02 7.91 23.59
N ARG A 122 -34.07 6.98 23.79
CA ARG A 122 -34.39 5.59 24.17
C ARG A 122 -35.06 5.49 25.55
N GLN A 123 -34.65 6.33 26.50
CA GLN A 123 -35.22 6.33 27.85
C GLN A 123 -36.67 6.83 27.84
N ALA A 124 -36.95 7.92 27.12
CA ALA A 124 -38.29 8.46 26.94
C ALA A 124 -39.22 7.46 26.25
N GLN A 125 -38.76 6.80 25.16
CA GLN A 125 -39.53 5.75 24.49
C GLN A 125 -39.88 4.58 25.42
N ARG A 126 -38.95 4.14 26.27
CA ARG A 126 -39.19 3.08 27.25
C ARG A 126 -40.22 3.49 28.30
N GLN A 127 -40.14 4.71 28.82
CA GLN A 127 -41.12 5.24 29.78
C GLN A 127 -42.51 5.35 29.16
N LEU A 128 -42.61 5.86 27.93
CA LEU A 128 -43.88 5.94 27.19
C LEU A 128 -44.50 4.55 26.99
N ALA A 129 -43.69 3.56 26.61
CA ALA A 129 -44.15 2.18 26.46
C ALA A 129 -44.61 1.55 27.80
N GLN A 130 -43.95 1.88 28.91
CA GLN A 130 -44.35 1.43 30.25
C GLN A 130 -45.70 2.04 30.67
N LEU A 131 -45.87 3.35 30.46
CA LEU A 131 -47.14 4.04 30.75
C LEU A 131 -48.29 3.50 29.90
N HIS A 132 -48.04 3.23 28.61
CA HIS A 132 -49.03 2.60 27.74
C HIS A 132 -49.48 1.23 28.28
N ARG A 133 -48.53 0.38 28.71
CA ARG A 133 -48.85 -0.92 29.32
C ARG A 133 -49.61 -0.79 30.63
N GLN A 134 -49.27 0.20 31.47
CA GLN A 134 -49.99 0.47 32.72
C GLN A 134 -51.41 0.95 32.47
N ALA A 135 -51.62 1.86 31.52
CA ALA A 135 -52.94 2.34 31.14
C ALA A 135 -53.81 1.22 30.55
N GLN A 136 -53.24 0.33 29.73
CA GLN A 136 -53.94 -0.87 29.24
C GLN A 136 -54.31 -1.82 30.38
N ARG A 137 -53.43 -2.04 31.35
CA ARG A 137 -53.72 -2.87 32.53
C ARG A 137 -54.83 -2.27 33.39
N GLN A 138 -54.83 -0.96 33.62
CA GLN A 138 -55.88 -0.27 34.37
C GLN A 138 -57.24 -0.28 33.65
N ARG A 139 -57.26 -0.20 32.32
CA ARG A 139 -58.48 -0.37 31.51
C ARG A 139 -59.00 -1.80 31.49
N ALA A 140 -58.13 -2.79 31.67
CA ALA A 140 -58.47 -4.21 31.72
C ALA A 140 -58.86 -4.70 33.13
N GLN A 141 -58.70 -3.88 34.18
CA GLN A 141 -59.22 -4.21 35.50
C GLN A 141 -60.75 -4.00 35.51
N PRO A 142 -61.56 -5.03 35.83
CA PRO A 142 -62.99 -4.85 35.97
C PRO A 142 -63.25 -3.86 37.09
N ARG A 143 -64.13 -2.86 36.85
CA ARG A 143 -64.69 -2.03 37.92
C ARG A 143 -65.49 -2.95 38.83
N THR A 144 -64.85 -3.48 39.87
CA THR A 144 -65.54 -4.07 41.02
C THR A 144 -66.27 -2.93 41.72
N ALA A 145 -67.54 -2.77 41.37
CA ALA A 145 -68.54 -2.08 42.17
C ALA A 145 -69.22 -3.10 43.09
#